data_AF-A0A523ZE07-F1
#
_entry.id   AF-A0A523ZE07-F1
#
_cell.length_a   1.000
_cell.length_b   1.000
_cell.length_c   1.000
_cell.angle_alpha   90.00
_cell.angle_beta   90.00
_cell.angle_gamma   90.00
#
_symmetry.space_group_name_H-M   'P 1'
#
loop_
_entity.id
_entity.type
_entity.pdbx_description
1 polymer ?
#
loop_
_entity_poly.entity_id
_entity_poly.type
_entity_poly.pdbx_seq_one_letter_code
_entity_poly.pdbx_strand_id
1 'polypeptide(L)' 'MSDTQDRLRVLVDYWTEHSREHEQEISEWADRASPRGETVAQALLEAAARFAEAISCLERARKALKAEST' A
#
# COMPACT_ATOMS: atom_id res chain seq x y z
N MET A 1 -15.86 8.26 20.39
CA MET A 1 -15.68 8.24 18.93
C MET A 1 -16.83 7.43 18.34
N SER A 2 -17.30 7.73 17.13
CA SER A 2 -18.37 6.91 16.54
C SER A 2 -17.82 5.53 16.16
N ASP A 3 -18.66 4.49 16.20
CA ASP A 3 -18.29 3.12 15.78
C ASP A 3 -17.67 3.12 14.36
N THR A 4 -18.16 4.00 13.49
CA THR A 4 -17.60 4.25 12.16
C THR A 4 -16.17 4.77 12.19
N GLN A 5 -15.85 5.72 13.07
CA GLN A 5 -14.52 6.32 13.17
C GLN A 5 -13.49 5.32 13.72
N ASP A 6 -13.88 4.54 14.74
CA ASP A 6 -13.01 3.51 15.31
C ASP A 6 -12.76 2.37 14.30
N ARG A 7 -13.80 1.93 13.60
CA ARG A 7 -13.67 0.95 12.51
C ARG A 7 -12.78 1.47 11.38
N LEU A 8 -12.93 2.74 10.99
CA LEU A 8 -12.12 3.33 9.92
C LEU A 8 -10.64 3.37 10.29
N ARG A 9 -10.28 3.64 11.56
CA ARG A 9 -8.88 3.59 12.02
C ARG A 9 -8.28 2.20 11.88
N VAL A 10 -9.01 1.17 12.31
CA VAL A 10 -8.58 -0.22 12.17
C VAL A 10 -8.37 -0.59 10.70
N LEU A 11 -9.31 -0.21 9.83
CA LEU A 11 -9.22 -0.51 8.39
C LEU A 11 -8.05 0.21 7.71
N VAL A 12 -7.84 1.50 7.99
CA VAL A 12 -6.72 2.26 7.41
C VAL A 12 -5.38 1.68 7.85
N ASP A 13 -5.23 1.30 9.12
CA ASP A 13 -4.01 0.66 9.62
C ASP A 13 -3.78 -0.69 8.92
N TYR A 14 -4.82 -1.53 8.82
CA TYR A 14 -4.76 -2.82 8.13
C TYR A 14 -4.41 -2.68 6.63
N TRP A 15 -5.10 -1.80 5.89
CA TRP A 15 -4.84 -1.60 4.47
C TRP A 15 -3.44 -1.05 4.21
N THR A 16 -2.92 -0.20 5.10
CA THR A 16 -1.55 0.34 4.97
C THR A 16 -0.52 -0.78 5.05
N GLU A 17 -0.64 -1.65 6.05
CA GLU A 17 0.28 -2.77 6.24
C GLU A 17 0.20 -3.77 5.10
N HIS A 18 -1.01 -4.20 4.76
CA HIS A 18 -1.21 -5.20 3.72
C HIS A 18 -0.77 -4.70 2.33
N SER A 19 -0.93 -3.40 2.06
CA SER A 19 -0.44 -2.81 0.81
C SER A 19 1.09 -2.81 0.75
N ARG A 20 1.80 -2.70 1.87
CA ARG A 20 3.27 -2.80 1.94
C ARG A 20 3.75 -4.21 1.63
N GLU A 21 3.06 -5.23 2.17
CA GLU A 21 3.34 -6.63 1.85
C GLU A 21 3.21 -6.90 0.35
N HIS A 22 2.13 -6.43 -0.26
CA HIS A 22 1.92 -6.55 -1.71
C HIS A 22 2.96 -5.81 -2.53
N GLU A 23 3.28 -4.55 -2.17
CA GLU A 23 4.30 -3.78 -2.87
C GLU A 23 5.64 -4.51 -2.88
N GLN A 24 6.08 -4.99 -1.71
CA GLN A 24 7.33 -5.72 -1.58
C GLN A 24 7.32 -7.02 -2.41
N GLU A 25 6.28 -7.84 -2.26
CA GLU A 25 6.20 -9.12 -2.98
C GLU A 25 6.18 -8.91 -4.51
N ILE A 26 5.44 -7.92 -5.00
CA ILE A 26 5.39 -7.58 -6.43
C ILE A 26 6.76 -7.12 -6.91
N SER A 27 7.45 -6.25 -6.18
CA SER A 27 8.81 -5.80 -6.48
C SER A 27 9.79 -6.97 -6.57
N GLU A 28 9.75 -7.91 -5.60
CA GLU A 28 10.59 -9.11 -5.62
C GLU A 28 10.32 -10.01 -6.84
N TRP A 29 9.06 -10.12 -7.26
CA TRP A 29 8.70 -10.90 -8.46
C TRP A 29 9.06 -10.19 -9.75
N ALA A 30 9.06 -8.86 -9.79
CA ALA A 30 9.53 -8.09 -10.94
C ALA A 30 11.01 -8.39 -11.24
N ASP A 31 11.85 -8.42 -10.19
CA ASP A 31 13.26 -8.78 -10.31
C ASP A 31 13.44 -10.21 -10.83
N ARG A 32 12.64 -11.16 -10.33
CA ARG A 32 12.66 -12.56 -10.79
C ARG A 32 12.14 -12.73 -12.22
N ALA A 33 11.27 -11.83 -12.69
CA ALA A 33 10.71 -11.84 -14.03
C ALA A 33 11.64 -11.20 -15.07
N SER A 34 12.61 -10.38 -14.65
CA SER A 34 13.56 -9.69 -15.53
C SER A 34 14.24 -10.62 -16.58
N PRO A 35 14.71 -11.84 -16.24
CA PRO A 35 15.29 -12.76 -17.24
C PRO A 35 14.28 -13.38 -18.20
N ARG A 36 12.99 -13.30 -17.92
CA ARG A 36 11.90 -13.97 -18.65
C ARG A 36 11.17 -13.05 -19.64
N GLY A 37 11.36 -11.74 -19.53
CA GLY A 37 10.81 -10.76 -20.47
C GLY A 37 10.60 -9.38 -19.84
N GLU A 38 11.07 -8.36 -20.55
CA GLU A 38 11.06 -6.96 -20.10
C GLU A 38 9.62 -6.44 -19.86
N THR A 39 8.64 -6.83 -20.68
CA THR A 39 7.25 -6.36 -20.55
C THR A 39 6.59 -6.77 -19.23
N VAL A 40 6.78 -8.02 -18.79
CA VAL A 40 6.16 -8.51 -17.54
C VAL A 40 6.84 -7.87 -16.34
N ALA A 41 8.18 -7.81 -16.34
CA ALA A 41 8.94 -7.15 -15.27
C ALA A 41 8.54 -5.67 -15.15
N GLN A 42 8.42 -4.96 -16.27
CA GLN A 42 8.02 -3.54 -16.29
C GLN A 42 6.60 -3.33 -15.74
N ALA A 43 5.65 -4.20 -16.11
CA ALA A 43 4.28 -4.13 -15.60
C ALA A 43 4.22 -4.39 -14.08
N LEU A 44 5.04 -5.31 -13.56
CA LEU A 44 5.13 -5.57 -12.12
C LEU A 44 5.76 -4.37 -11.38
N LEU A 45 6.81 -3.77 -11.93
CA LEU A 45 7.40 -2.55 -11.36
C LEU A 45 6.40 -1.38 -11.34
N GLU A 46 5.60 -1.22 -12.40
CA GLU A 46 4.53 -0.24 -12.41
C GLU A 46 3.49 -0.52 -11.32
N ALA A 47 3.07 -1.78 -11.17
CA ALA A 47 2.13 -2.17 -10.12
C ALA A 47 2.68 -1.85 -8.71
N ALA A 48 3.93 -2.20 -8.41
CA ALA A 48 4.57 -1.88 -7.14
C ALA A 48 4.60 -0.35 -6.89
N ALA A 49 4.93 0.45 -7.90
CA ALA A 49 4.90 1.91 -7.78
C ALA A 49 3.51 2.45 -7.45
N ARG A 50 2.44 1.88 -8.02
CA ARG A 50 1.05 2.25 -7.68
C ARG A 50 0.66 1.86 -6.26
N PHE A 51 1.15 0.73 -5.75
CA PHE A 51 0.97 0.39 -4.34
C PHE A 51 1.70 1.38 -3.43
N ALA A 52 2.92 1.80 -3.76
CA ALA A 52 3.65 2.82 -3.01
C ALA A 52 2.88 4.16 -2.94
N GLU A 53 2.29 4.59 -4.06
CA GLU A 53 1.41 5.77 -4.10
C GLU A 53 0.16 5.60 -3.20
N ALA A 54 -0.46 4.42 -3.23
CA ALA A 54 -1.61 4.10 -2.38
C ALA A 54 -1.25 4.09 -0.89
N ILE A 55 -0.11 3.50 -0.51
CA ILE A 55 0.42 3.50 0.87
C ILE A 55 0.59 4.94 1.36
N SER A 56 1.19 5.82 0.55
CA SER A 56 1.35 7.24 0.90
C SER A 56 0.01 7.95 1.15
N CYS A 57 -1.02 7.62 0.36
CA CYS A 57 -2.38 8.13 0.60
C CYS A 57 -2.98 7.61 1.91
N LEU A 58 -2.84 6.31 2.19
CA LEU A 58 -3.33 5.69 3.42
C LEU A 58 -2.62 6.25 4.66
N GLU A 59 -1.32 6.51 4.59
CA GLU A 59 -0.57 7.13 5.68
C GLU A 59 -1.03 8.57 5.97
N ARG A 60 -1.37 9.33 4.94
CA ARG A 60 -1.97 10.67 5.12
C ARG A 60 -3.32 10.57 5.80
N ALA A 61 -4.18 9.63 5.39
CA ALA A 61 -5.46 9.37 6.05
C ALA A 61 -5.26 8.95 7.52
N ARG A 62 -4.30 8.06 7.78
CA ARG A 62 -3.92 7.61 9.12
C ARG A 62 -3.49 8.77 10.03
N LYS A 63 -2.69 9.70 9.49
CA LYS A 63 -2.24 10.91 10.21
C LYS A 63 -3.41 11.84 10.53
N ALA A 64 -4.29 12.09 9.57
CA ALA A 64 -5.49 12.91 9.77
C ALA A 64 -6.39 12.34 10.88
N LEU A 65 -6.67 11.03 10.85
CA LEU A 65 -7.48 10.36 11.87
C LEU A 65 -6.87 10.45 13.29
N LYS A 66 -5.54 10.48 13.41
CA LYS A 66 -4.85 10.67 14.71
C LYS A 66 -4.95 12.12 15.19
N ALA A 67 -4.79 13.10 14.29
CA ALA A 67 -4.89 14.52 14.62
C ALA A 67 -6.30 14.92 15.07
N GLU A 68 -7.35 14.36 14.47
CA GLU A 68 -8.75 14.60 14.89
C GLU A 68 -9.13 13.96 16.24
N SER A 69 -8.27 13.08 16.77
CA SER A 69 -8.47 12.42 18.06
C SER A 69 -7.71 13.08 19.22
N THR A 70 -7.01 14.20 18.95
CA THR A 70 -6.21 14.97 19.92
C THR A 70 -6.89 16.29 20.24
#